data_AF-A0A661I0N9-F1
#
_entry.id   AF-A0A661I0N9-F1
#
_cell.length_a   1.000
_cell.length_b   1.000
_cell.length_c   1.000
_cell.angle_alpha   90.00
_cell.angle_beta   90.00
_cell.angle_gamma   90.00
#
_symmetry.space_group_name_H-M   'P 1'
#
loop_
_entity.id
_entity.type
_entity.pdbx_description
1 polymer ?
#
loop_
_entity_poly.entity_id
_entity_poly.type
_entity_poly.pdbx_seq_one_letter_code
_entity_poly.pdbx_strand_id
1 'polypeptide(L)' 'MKSLFFIFLFISTLLSNEKLEKVSLQLQWLDQFQFAGYYIAKEKGFYKDVGLDVEIKKYTQGDSVTQKVLN' A
#
# COMPACT_ATOMS: atom_id res chain seq x y z
N MET A 1 33.51 -23.80 8.03
CA MET A 1 32.28 -24.36 7.41
C MET A 1 31.00 -23.83 8.06
N LYS A 2 30.86 -23.82 9.40
CA LYS A 2 29.68 -23.27 10.10
C LYS A 2 29.44 -21.77 9.85
N SER A 3 30.49 -20.96 9.82
CA SER A 3 30.40 -19.52 9.51
C SER A 3 29.81 -19.24 8.12
N LEU A 4 30.16 -20.06 7.11
CA LEU A 4 29.60 -19.94 5.75
C LEU A 4 28.08 -20.21 5.73
N PHE A 5 27.61 -21.15 6.55
CA PHE A 5 26.19 -21.48 6.67
C PHE A 5 25.39 -20.33 7.30
N PHE A 6 25.94 -19.67 8.33
CA PHE A 6 25.32 -18.49 8.93
C PHE A 6 25.27 -17.30 7.97
N ILE A 7 26.32 -17.09 7.17
CA ILE A 7 26.36 -16.06 6.12
C ILE A 7 25.30 -16.34 5.05
N PHE A 8 25.17 -17.59 4.62
CA PHE A 8 24.16 -17.99 3.65
C PHE A 8 22.74 -17.75 4.17
N LEU A 9 22.45 -18.14 5.41
CA LEU A 9 21.15 -17.94 6.05
C LEU A 9 20.78 -16.45 6.18
N PHE A 10 21.77 -15.62 6.53
CA PHE A 10 21.59 -14.17 6.62
C PHE A 10 21.32 -13.54 5.25
N ILE A 11 22.05 -13.95 4.21
CA ILE A 11 21.82 -13.50 2.83
C ILE A 11 20.40 -13.86 2.35
N SER A 12 19.89 -15.05 2.67
CA SER A 12 18.52 -15.43 2.29
C SER A 12 17.45 -14.51 2.87
N THR A 13 17.63 -13.99 4.10
CA THR A 13 16.69 -13.02 4.69
C THR A 13 16.74 -11.65 4.01
N LEU A 14 17.91 -11.23 3.50
CA LEU A 14 18.07 -9.94 2.81
C LEU A 14 17.47 -9.93 1.40
N LEU A 15 17.32 -11.10 0.76
CA LEU A 15 16.71 -11.23 -0.57
C LEU A 15 15.18 -11.39 -0.53
N SER A 16 14.54 -11.30 0.64
CA SER A 16 13.09 -11.37 0.74
C SER A 16 12.47 -10.09 0.18
N ASN A 17 11.91 -10.20 -1.03
CA ASN A 17 11.22 -9.11 -1.70
C ASN A 17 9.71 -9.27 -1.42
N GLU A 18 9.16 -8.47 -0.50
CA GLU A 18 7.71 -8.40 -0.34
C GLU A 18 7.10 -7.70 -1.56
N LYS A 19 6.46 -8.50 -2.40
CA LYS A 19 5.69 -8.00 -3.53
C LYS A 19 4.45 -7.30 -2.99
N LEU A 20 4.47 -5.97 -2.97
CA LEU A 20 3.30 -5.18 -2.61
C LEU A 20 2.18 -5.37 -3.62
N GLU A 21 0.97 -5.61 -3.13
CA GLU A 21 -0.24 -5.61 -3.94
C GLU A 21 -0.68 -4.17 -4.20
N LYS A 22 -0.76 -3.81 -5.49
CA LYS A 22 -1.19 -2.48 -5.90
C LYS A 22 -2.70 -2.39 -5.82
N VAL A 23 -3.19 -1.44 -5.03
CA VAL A 23 -4.62 -1.17 -4.87
C VAL A 23 -4.89 0.32 -4.95
N SER A 24 -6.10 0.71 -5.36
CA SER A 24 -6.52 2.11 -5.33
C SER A 24 -7.69 2.33 -4.38
N LEU A 25 -7.58 3.36 -3.54
CA LEU A 25 -8.62 3.85 -2.66
C LEU A 25 -9.25 5.10 -3.29
N GLN A 26 -10.49 4.97 -3.78
CA GLN A 26 -11.23 6.09 -4.38
C GLN A 26 -12.03 6.83 -3.32
N LEU A 27 -11.77 8.13 -3.14
CA LEU A 27 -12.59 8.98 -2.28
C LEU A 27 -13.98 9.19 -2.88
N GLN A 28 -15.01 9.09 -2.03
CA GLN A 28 -16.42 9.25 -2.41
C GLN A 28 -16.81 10.71 -2.69
N TRP A 29 -16.07 11.65 -2.10
CA TRP A 29 -16.29 13.09 -2.27
C TRP A 29 -14.96 13.84 -2.18
N LEU A 30 -15.01 15.18 -2.29
CA LEU A 30 -13.87 16.06 -2.11
C LEU A 30 -13.12 15.79 -0.79
N ASP A 31 -11.84 16.16 -0.76
CA ASP A 31 -10.99 16.05 0.43
C ASP A 31 -11.66 16.72 1.64
N GLN A 32 -11.80 15.97 2.72
CA GLN A 32 -12.44 16.39 3.95
C GLN A 32 -11.79 15.65 5.14
N PHE A 33 -11.98 16.17 6.35
CA PHE A 33 -11.27 15.67 7.54
C PHE A 33 -11.56 14.20 7.85
N GLN A 34 -12.73 13.67 7.49
CA GLN A 34 -13.05 12.25 7.66
C GLN A 34 -12.07 11.31 6.92
N PHE A 35 -11.36 11.78 5.90
CA PHE A 35 -10.40 10.98 5.13
C PHE A 35 -8.97 11.07 5.66
N ALA A 36 -8.71 11.87 6.70
CA ALA A 36 -7.37 12.05 7.26
C ALA A 36 -6.71 10.72 7.66
N GLY A 37 -7.49 9.77 8.18
CA GLY A 37 -6.99 8.44 8.54
C GLY A 37 -6.34 7.69 7.37
N TYR A 38 -6.90 7.78 6.16
CA TYR A 38 -6.34 7.12 4.98
C TYR A 38 -4.98 7.70 4.58
N TYR A 39 -4.84 9.03 4.64
CA TYR A 39 -3.58 9.71 4.36
C TYR A 39 -2.52 9.41 5.41
N ILE A 40 -2.88 9.46 6.69
CA ILE A 40 -1.94 9.16 7.78
C ILE A 40 -1.52 7.69 7.75
N ALA A 41 -2.42 6.76 7.43
CA ALA A 41 -2.05 5.35 7.27
C ALA A 41 -1.03 5.14 6.13
N LYS A 42 -1.18 5.86 5.02
CA LYS A 42 -0.21 5.85 3.93
C LYS A 42 1.13 6.47 4.33
N GLU A 43 1.09 7.63 4.96
CA GLU A 43 2.30 8.34 5.41
C GLU A 43 3.08 7.55 6.46
N LYS A 44 2.39 6.90 7.39
CA LYS A 44 2.99 6.07 8.44
C LYS A 44 3.43 4.69 7.95
N GLY A 45 3.15 4.32 6.71
CA GLY A 45 3.54 3.02 6.14
C GLY A 45 2.62 1.85 6.49
N PHE A 46 1.50 2.07 7.19
CA PHE A 46 0.61 0.99 7.64
C PHE A 46 0.08 0.11 6.52
N TYR A 47 -0.10 0.66 5.32
CA TYR A 47 -0.46 -0.15 4.15
C TYR A 47 0.69 -1.04 3.68
N LYS A 48 1.92 -0.54 3.71
CA LYS A 48 3.10 -1.33 3.33
C LYS A 48 3.36 -2.44 4.34
N ASP A 49 3.12 -2.19 5.62
CA ASP A 49 3.26 -3.17 6.69
C ASP A 49 2.33 -4.38 6.53
N VAL A 50 1.24 -4.24 5.76
CA VAL A 50 0.31 -5.31 5.41
C VAL A 50 0.42 -5.74 3.94
N GLY A 51 1.50 -5.36 3.26
CA GLY A 51 1.78 -5.77 1.89
C GLY A 51 1.02 -5.01 0.80
N LEU A 52 0.49 -3.82 1.08
CA LEU A 52 -0.30 -3.02 0.14
C LEU A 52 0.44 -1.76 -0.34
N ASP A 53 0.45 -1.53 -1.65
CA ASP A 53 0.83 -0.28 -2.29
C ASP A 53 -0.44 0.49 -2.67
N VAL A 54 -0.89 1.36 -1.75
CA VAL A 54 -2.17 2.08 -1.88
C VAL A 54 -2.01 3.42 -2.61
N GLU A 55 -2.71 3.57 -3.72
CA GLU A 55 -2.95 4.86 -4.38
C GLU A 55 -4.26 5.49 -3.89
N ILE A 56 -4.21 6.69 -3.31
CA ILE A 56 -5.42 7.42 -2.91
C ILE A 56 -5.85 8.31 -4.08
N LYS A 57 -6.97 7.97 -4.72
CA LYS A 57 -7.56 8.71 -5.83
C LYS A 57 -8.55 9.74 -5.30
N LYS A 58 -8.33 11.00 -5.66
CA LYS A 58 -9.23 12.10 -5.32
C LYS A 58 -10.57 11.95 -6.04
N TYR A 59 -11.61 12.56 -5.50
CA TYR A 59 -12.87 12.68 -6.19
C TYR A 59 -12.72 13.52 -7.47
N THR A 60 -13.38 13.08 -8.54
CA THR A 60 -13.46 13.80 -9.82
C THR A 60 -14.93 13.94 -10.19
N GLN A 61 -15.36 15.16 -10.52
CA GLN A 61 -16.73 15.42 -10.92
C GLN A 61 -17.00 14.81 -12.30
N GLY A 62 -18.15 14.14 -12.46
CA GLY A 62 -18.63 13.60 -13.75
C GLY A 62 -18.60 12.07 -13.87
N ASP A 63 -17.97 11.36 -12.93
CA ASP A 63 -17.88 9.91 -12.95
C ASP A 63 -18.56 9.27 -11.74
N SER A 64 -19.27 8.15 -11.94
CA SER A 64 -19.79 7.36 -10.83
C SER A 64 -18.63 6.71 -10.06
N VAL A 65 -18.45 7.10 -8.80
CA VAL A 65 -17.40 6.57 -7.91
C VAL A 65 -17.44 5.04 -7.85
N THR A 66 -18.64 4.47 -7.80
CA THR A 66 -18.84 3.01 -7.75
C THR A 66 -18.37 2.34 -9.04
N GLN A 67 -18.61 2.94 -10.20
CA GLN A 67 -18.18 2.39 -11.49
C GLN A 67 -16.65 2.40 -11.65
N LYS A 68 -15.93 3.31 -11.00
CA LYS A 68 -14.46 3.37 -11.02
C LYS A 68 -13.76 2.30 -10.18
N VAL A 69 -14.50 1.66 -9.26
CA VAL A 69 -13.95 0.62 -8.38
C VAL A 69 -14.26 -0.78 -8.91
N LEU A 70 -15.37 -0.93 -9.65
CA LEU A 70 -15.82 -2.22 -10.18
C LEU A 70 -15.17 -2.64 -11.51
N ASN A 71 -14.59 -1.68 -12.24
CA ASN A 71 -13.91 -1.88 -13.53
C ASN A 71 -12.40 -1.82 -13.38
#